data_AF-A0A4Y2R244-F1
#
_entry.id   AF-A0A4Y2R244-F1
#
_cell.length_a   1.000
_cell.length_b   1.000
_cell.length_c   1.000
_cell.angle_alpha   90.00
_cell.angle_beta   90.00
_cell.angle_gamma   90.00
#
_symmetry.space_group_name_H-M   'P 1'
#
loop_
_entity.id
_entity.type
_entity.pdbx_description
1 polymer ?
#
loop_
_entity_poly.entity_id
_entity_poly.type
_entity_poly.pdbx_seq_one_letter_code
_entity_poly.pdbx_strand_id
1 'polypeptide(L)'
;MALAPLNTNRPTDRPNERTNDRPNDGIYCVYCEFSIHVLHTRNVTHSAPLDIVNTLGHAFAQVSATDSYSPDFVAIKNRAERTPLRFTARCTLPYNSEFKMFEWKAALSQAHDTSPGLDGITYNMLRHL
;
A
#
# COMPACT_ATOMS: atom_id res chain seq x y z
N MET A 1 6.73 73.16 -20.06
CA MET A 1 7.45 71.92 -20.39
C MET A 1 7.06 70.88 -19.34
N ALA A 2 6.28 69.86 -19.70
CA ALA A 2 5.80 68.77 -18.83
C ALA A 2 5.73 67.47 -19.65
N LEU A 3 5.91 66.35 -18.95
CA LEU A 3 6.43 65.05 -19.39
C LEU A 3 5.38 64.02 -19.87
N ALA A 4 5.80 63.18 -20.84
CA ALA A 4 5.54 61.73 -21.08
C ALA A 4 4.08 61.22 -21.29
N PRO A 5 3.82 59.98 -21.82
CA PRO A 5 4.74 58.85 -22.04
C PRO A 5 4.61 58.05 -23.38
N LEU A 6 5.57 57.11 -23.54
CA LEU A 6 5.68 56.07 -24.56
C LEU A 6 4.61 54.96 -24.42
N ASN A 7 4.11 54.45 -25.55
CA ASN A 7 3.49 53.13 -25.66
C ASN A 7 3.87 52.51 -27.02
N THR A 8 4.56 51.36 -27.01
CA THR A 8 4.96 50.63 -28.22
C THR A 8 3.95 49.53 -28.52
N ASN A 9 3.24 49.69 -29.64
CA ASN A 9 2.26 48.75 -30.15
C ASN A 9 2.92 47.47 -30.73
N ARG A 10 2.40 46.31 -30.32
CA ARG A 10 2.46 45.04 -31.07
C ARG A 10 1.23 44.97 -31.99
N PRO A 11 1.33 44.39 -33.20
CA PRO A 11 0.38 43.34 -33.60
C PRO A 11 1.13 42.24 -34.41
N THR A 12 0.71 40.98 -34.56
CA THR A 12 -0.55 40.42 -35.06
C THR A 12 -0.57 38.90 -34.85
N ASP A 13 -1.76 38.34 -34.60
CA ASP A 13 -2.11 36.92 -34.64
C ASP A 13 -1.88 36.25 -36.02
N ARG A 14 -1.51 34.95 -36.03
CA ARG A 14 -2.33 33.85 -36.59
C ARG A 14 -1.68 32.45 -36.40
N PRO A 15 -2.45 31.35 -36.51
CA PRO A 15 -2.41 30.25 -35.54
C PRO A 15 -1.99 28.89 -36.14
N ASN A 16 -2.03 27.88 -35.24
CA ASN A 16 -2.30 26.47 -35.49
C ASN A 16 -1.07 25.56 -35.56
N GLU A 17 -0.78 24.84 -34.47
CA GLU A 17 -0.85 23.38 -34.53
C GLU A 17 -1.06 22.78 -33.14
N ARG A 18 -2.18 22.08 -33.04
CA ARG A 18 -2.62 21.33 -31.88
C ARG A 18 -2.00 19.94 -31.99
N THR A 19 -0.80 19.72 -31.46
CA THR A 19 -0.34 18.36 -31.17
C THR A 19 -0.89 17.96 -29.82
N ASN A 20 -1.90 17.10 -29.88
CA ASN A 20 -2.39 16.34 -28.74
C ASN A 20 -1.22 15.57 -28.14
N ASP A 21 -0.87 15.87 -26.89
CA ASP A 21 -0.40 14.84 -25.96
C ASP A 21 -1.12 15.07 -24.64
N ARG A 22 -2.17 14.27 -24.46
CA ARG A 22 -2.93 14.15 -23.22
C ARG A 22 -2.04 13.48 -22.15
N PRO A 23 -2.41 13.63 -20.87
CA PRO A 23 -1.51 14.03 -19.82
C PRO A 23 -0.73 12.84 -19.28
N ASN A 24 0.50 13.11 -18.83
CA ASN A 24 1.12 12.23 -17.84
C ASN A 24 0.35 12.40 -16.52
N ASP A 25 -0.84 11.82 -16.45
CA ASP A 25 -1.49 11.40 -15.20
C ASP A 25 -0.73 10.15 -14.68
N GLY A 26 0.60 10.26 -14.68
CA GLY A 26 1.44 9.40 -13.89
C GLY A 26 1.04 9.72 -12.47
N ILE A 27 0.32 8.79 -11.84
CA ILE A 27 0.26 8.70 -10.39
C ILE A 27 1.72 8.76 -9.95
N TYR A 28 2.16 9.93 -9.51
CA TYR A 28 3.45 10.09 -8.85
C TYR A 28 3.38 9.15 -7.66
N CYS A 29 4.03 8.00 -7.78
CA CYS A 29 4.38 7.21 -6.62
C CYS A 29 5.29 8.12 -5.80
N VAL A 30 4.76 8.74 -4.75
CA VAL A 30 5.53 9.61 -3.84
C VAL A 30 6.58 8.80 -3.08
N TYR A 31 6.60 7.47 -3.26
CA TYR A 31 7.76 6.64 -3.00
C TYR A 31 8.65 6.61 -4.25
N CYS A 32 9.33 7.73 -4.51
CA CYS A 32 10.54 7.71 -5.31
C CYS A 32 11.54 6.75 -4.63
N GLU A 33 11.69 5.57 -5.22
CA GLU A 33 12.90 4.74 -5.27
C GLU A 33 13.95 5.01 -4.18
N PHE A 34 13.65 4.64 -2.94
CA PHE A 34 14.67 4.44 -1.91
C PHE A 34 14.47 3.08 -1.27
N SER A 35 15.28 2.12 -1.69
CA SER A 35 15.97 1.23 -0.75
C SER A 35 16.94 0.34 -1.51
N ILE A 36 18.23 0.60 -1.34
CA ILE A 36 19.17 -0.52 -1.38
C ILE A 36 18.92 -1.27 -0.07
N HIS A 37 18.01 -2.24 -0.11
CA HIS A 37 17.85 -3.16 1.01
C HIS A 37 19.17 -3.92 1.13
N VAL A 38 19.88 -3.70 2.24
CA VAL A 38 21.12 -4.42 2.52
C VAL A 38 20.87 -5.32 3.72
N LEU A 39 21.03 -6.63 3.53
CA LEU A 39 20.96 -7.60 4.60
C LEU A 39 22.37 -8.00 5.04
N HIS A 40 22.66 -7.87 6.33
CA HIS A 40 23.92 -8.32 6.91
C HIS A 40 23.69 -9.64 7.64
N THR A 41 24.46 -10.68 7.32
CA THR A 41 24.32 -12.00 7.94
C THR A 41 25.70 -12.60 8.22
N ARG A 42 26.01 -12.86 9.50
CA ARG A 42 27.24 -13.56 9.94
C ARG A 42 28.50 -13.20 9.12
N ASN A 43 28.74 -11.89 8.96
CA ASN A 43 29.86 -11.28 8.24
C ASN A 43 29.75 -11.16 6.69
N VAL A 44 28.58 -11.41 6.11
CA VAL A 44 28.28 -11.24 4.67
C VAL A 44 27.24 -10.14 4.49
N THR A 45 27.38 -9.34 3.43
CA THR A 45 26.47 -8.26 3.06
C THR A 45 25.78 -8.61 1.73
N HIS A 46 24.46 -8.74 1.76
CA HIS A 46 23.63 -9.03 0.59
C HIS A 46 22.91 -7.74 0.17
N SER A 47 23.09 -7.32 -1.09
CA SER A 47 22.43 -6.14 -1.68
C SER A 47 21.53 -6.49 -2.86
N ALA A 48 21.77 -7.63 -3.51
CA ALA A 48 20.89 -8.13 -4.56
C ALA A 48 19.58 -8.65 -3.95
N PRO A 49 18.40 -8.23 -4.46
CA PRO A 49 17.10 -8.65 -3.92
C PRO A 49 16.98 -10.16 -3.80
N LEU A 50 17.34 -10.91 -4.85
CA LEU A 50 17.29 -12.38 -4.87
C LEU A 50 18.11 -13.01 -3.73
N ASP A 51 19.33 -12.54 -3.52
CA ASP A 51 20.21 -13.04 -2.47
C ASP A 51 19.62 -12.78 -1.08
N ILE A 52 19.01 -11.61 -0.89
CA ILE A 52 18.33 -11.25 0.34
C ILE A 52 17.15 -12.19 0.60
N VAL A 53 16.29 -12.42 -0.40
CA VAL A 53 15.13 -13.31 -0.20
C VAL A 53 15.57 -14.75 0.06
N ASN A 54 16.60 -15.22 -0.63
CA ASN A 54 17.15 -16.56 -0.42
C ASN A 54 17.78 -16.71 0.97
N THR A 55 18.57 -15.73 1.43
CA THR A 55 19.16 -15.73 2.77
C THR A 55 18.07 -15.73 3.85
N LEU A 56 17.01 -14.91 3.69
CA LEU A 56 15.86 -14.93 4.59
C LEU A 56 15.14 -16.29 4.56
N GLY A 57 14.86 -16.81 3.36
CA GLY A 57 14.22 -18.11 3.18
C GLY A 57 14.99 -19.25 3.84
N HIS A 58 16.31 -19.27 3.68
CA HIS A 58 17.19 -20.24 4.35
C HIS A 58 17.18 -20.09 5.86
N ALA A 59 17.26 -18.86 6.38
CA ALA A 59 17.18 -18.61 7.81
C ALA A 59 15.84 -19.12 8.38
N PHE A 60 14.72 -18.78 7.76
CA PHE A 60 13.40 -19.27 8.18
C PHE A 60 13.29 -20.78 8.09
N ALA A 61 13.74 -21.40 6.99
CA ALA A 61 13.73 -22.85 6.85
C ALA A 61 14.53 -23.54 7.96
N GLN A 62 15.69 -22.98 8.35
CA GLN A 62 16.48 -23.49 9.47
C GLN A 62 15.72 -23.36 10.79
N VAL A 63 15.23 -22.17 11.16
CA VAL A 63 14.58 -21.96 12.46
C VAL A 63 13.22 -22.70 12.53
N SER A 64 12.58 -22.92 11.39
CA SER A 64 11.31 -23.62 11.29
C SER A 64 11.43 -25.14 11.07
N ALA A 65 12.65 -25.68 11.03
CA ALA A 65 12.87 -27.10 10.91
C ALA A 65 12.37 -27.83 12.16
N THR A 66 11.89 -29.08 11.98
CA THR A 66 11.22 -29.81 13.08
C THR A 66 12.17 -30.12 14.24
N ASP A 67 13.46 -30.25 13.96
CA ASP A 67 14.56 -30.44 14.91
C ASP A 67 14.95 -29.15 15.66
N SER A 68 14.49 -27.98 15.19
CA SER A 68 14.72 -26.69 15.84
C SER A 68 13.68 -26.34 16.92
N TYR A 69 12.64 -27.16 17.06
CA TYR A 69 11.59 -26.97 18.04
C TYR A 69 11.83 -27.76 19.33
N SER A 70 11.33 -27.24 20.46
CA SER A 70 11.29 -28.03 21.70
C SER A 70 10.33 -29.22 21.57
N PRO A 71 10.56 -30.33 22.30
CA PRO A 71 9.67 -31.49 22.27
C PRO A 71 8.21 -31.14 22.58
N ASP A 72 7.97 -30.22 23.51
CA ASP A 72 6.63 -29.76 23.88
C ASP A 72 5.92 -29.05 22.72
N PHE A 73 6.63 -28.17 22.00
CA PHE A 73 6.08 -27.49 20.83
C PHE A 73 5.81 -28.47 19.69
N VAL A 74 6.70 -29.44 19.45
CA VAL A 74 6.50 -30.49 18.45
C VAL A 74 5.22 -31.29 18.73
N ALA A 75 4.95 -31.63 19.99
CA ALA A 75 3.72 -32.33 20.38
C ALA A 75 2.46 -31.51 20.06
N ILE A 76 2.46 -30.21 20.36
CA ILE A 76 1.35 -29.29 20.04
C ILE A 76 1.17 -29.17 18.53
N LYS A 77 2.26 -28.94 17.78
CA LYS A 77 2.27 -28.83 16.32
C LYS A 77 1.67 -30.07 15.67
N ASN A 78 2.19 -31.24 16.02
CA ASN A 78 1.73 -32.52 15.46
C ASN A 78 0.24 -32.78 15.77
N ARG A 79 -0.24 -32.37 16.95
CA ARG A 79 -1.66 -32.45 17.31
C ARG A 79 -2.51 -31.51 16.46
N ALA A 80 -2.05 -30.27 16.27
CA ALA A 80 -2.76 -29.27 15.48
C ALA A 80 -2.83 -29.65 13.99
N GLU A 81 -1.70 -30.02 13.39
CA GLU A 81 -1.60 -30.40 11.97
C GLU A 81 -2.40 -31.66 11.60
N ARG A 82 -2.63 -32.56 12.56
CA ARG A 82 -3.50 -33.74 12.36
C ARG A 82 -4.98 -33.42 12.28
N THR A 83 -5.40 -32.23 12.69
CA THR A 83 -6.81 -31.82 12.66
C THR A 83 -7.15 -31.37 11.23
N PRO A 84 -8.01 -32.10 10.49
CA PRO A 84 -8.33 -31.71 9.11
C PRO A 84 -9.04 -30.36 9.08
N LEU A 85 -8.55 -29.44 8.24
CA LEU A 85 -9.23 -28.17 7.99
C LEU A 85 -10.49 -28.40 7.15
N ARG A 86 -11.66 -28.06 7.69
CA ARG A 86 -12.93 -28.09 6.95
C ARG A 86 -13.14 -26.76 6.24
N PHE A 87 -12.64 -26.65 5.02
CA PHE A 87 -12.87 -25.47 4.17
C PHE A 87 -14.32 -25.33 3.69
N THR A 88 -15.10 -26.41 3.78
CA THR A 88 -16.55 -26.37 3.54
C THR A 88 -17.29 -25.92 4.79
N ALA A 89 -17.09 -24.67 5.20
CA ALA A 89 -17.98 -24.06 6.17
C ALA A 89 -19.31 -23.77 5.46
N ARG A 90 -20.33 -24.60 5.68
CA ARG A 90 -21.73 -24.28 5.28
C ARG A 90 -22.37 -23.25 6.21
N CYS A 91 -21.58 -22.65 7.09
CA CYS A 91 -22.04 -21.62 8.00
C CYS A 91 -21.96 -20.27 7.29
N THR A 92 -23.08 -19.56 7.23
CA THR A 92 -23.13 -18.15 6.87
C THR A 92 -22.48 -17.36 8.00
N LEU A 93 -21.16 -17.17 7.92
CA LEU A 93 -20.43 -16.35 8.88
C LEU A 93 -20.75 -14.87 8.61
N PRO A 94 -20.87 -14.02 9.65
CA PRO A 94 -21.27 -12.62 9.47
C PRO A 94 -20.43 -11.88 8.43
N TYR A 95 -19.12 -12.13 8.37
CA TYR A 95 -18.21 -11.51 7.39
C TYR A 95 -18.46 -11.93 5.93
N ASN A 96 -19.14 -13.06 5.69
CA ASN A 96 -19.53 -13.51 4.35
C ASN A 96 -20.89 -12.96 3.92
N SER A 97 -21.60 -12.26 4.80
CA SER A 97 -22.86 -11.62 4.45
C SER A 97 -22.60 -10.36 3.63
N GLU A 98 -23.56 -9.99 2.78
CA GLU A 98 -23.51 -8.70 2.10
C GLU A 98 -23.40 -7.57 3.12
N PHE A 99 -22.53 -6.61 2.83
CA PHE A 99 -22.34 -5.42 3.65
C PHE A 99 -23.62 -4.56 3.62
N LYS A 100 -24.10 -4.19 4.81
CA LYS A 100 -25.36 -3.47 4.98
C LYS A 100 -25.13 -2.03 5.40
N MET A 101 -26.06 -1.17 5.01
CA MET A 101 -26.04 0.26 5.31
C MET A 101 -25.89 0.57 6.82
N PHE A 102 -26.44 -0.24 7.72
CA PHE A 102 -26.29 -0.01 9.16
C PHE A 102 -24.85 -0.25 9.64
N GLU A 103 -24.12 -1.18 9.03
CA GLU A 103 -22.73 -1.48 9.37
C GLU A 103 -21.83 -0.31 8.98
N TRP A 104 -22.10 0.30 7.81
CA TRP A 104 -21.45 1.54 7.40
C TRP A 104 -21.68 2.68 8.38
N LYS A 105 -22.94 2.94 8.75
CA LYS A 105 -23.28 4.00 9.72
C LYS A 105 -22.62 3.76 11.08
N ALA A 106 -22.59 2.51 11.54
CA ALA A 106 -21.96 2.13 12.80
C ALA A 106 -20.43 2.24 12.78
N ALA A 107 -19.79 1.91 11.65
CA ALA A 107 -18.36 2.09 11.48
C ALA A 107 -17.99 3.58 11.44
N LEU A 108 -18.78 4.38 10.72
CA LEU A 108 -18.55 5.81 10.57
C LEU A 108 -18.77 6.61 11.87
N SER A 109 -19.71 6.20 12.71
CA SER A 109 -19.93 6.82 14.02
C SER A 109 -18.79 6.56 15.00
N GLN A 110 -18.09 5.42 14.87
CA GLN A 110 -16.93 5.06 15.68
C GLN A 110 -15.61 5.64 15.14
N ALA A 111 -15.59 6.01 13.86
CA ALA A 111 -14.39 6.57 13.23
C ALA A 111 -14.08 7.97 13.76
N HIS A 112 -12.83 8.19 14.14
CA HIS A 112 -12.31 9.49 14.55
C HIS A 112 -11.85 10.31 13.35
N ASP A 113 -11.88 11.63 13.47
CA ASP A 113 -11.33 12.53 12.47
C ASP A 113 -9.79 12.39 12.43
N THR A 114 -9.28 11.73 11.40
CA THR A 114 -7.85 11.66 11.11
C THR A 114 -7.49 12.50 9.90
N SER A 115 -6.19 12.76 9.71
CA SER A 115 -5.68 13.39 8.49
C SER A 115 -6.11 12.60 7.24
N PRO A 116 -6.40 13.27 6.12
CA PRO A 116 -6.82 12.62 4.88
C PRO A 116 -5.72 11.72 4.30
N GLY A 117 -6.12 10.69 3.55
CA GLY A 117 -5.21 9.87 2.76
C GLY A 117 -4.68 10.63 1.53
N LEU A 118 -3.89 9.93 0.70
CA LEU A 118 -3.40 10.47 -0.58
C LEU A 118 -4.54 10.84 -1.54
N ASP A 119 -5.72 10.23 -1.37
CA ASP A 119 -6.96 10.54 -2.09
C ASP A 119 -7.61 11.87 -1.69
N GLY A 120 -7.12 12.51 -0.62
CA GLY A 120 -7.66 13.76 -0.10
C GLY A 120 -9.04 13.64 0.54
N ILE A 121 -9.55 12.43 0.75
CA ILE A 121 -10.89 12.20 1.31
C ILE A 121 -10.81 12.28 2.84
N THR A 122 -11.60 13.18 3.42
CA THR A 122 -11.65 13.38 4.87
C THR A 122 -12.81 12.60 5.50
N TYR A 123 -12.71 12.22 6.78
CA TYR A 123 -13.84 11.61 7.50
C TYR A 123 -15.07 12.51 7.57
N ASN A 124 -14.88 13.84 7.58
CA ASN A 124 -15.97 14.79 7.53
C ASN A 124 -16.75 14.71 6.21
N MET A 125 -16.07 14.50 5.07
CA MET A 125 -16.75 14.27 3.79
C MET A 125 -17.57 12.98 3.81
N LEU A 126 -17.04 11.91 4.41
CA LEU A 126 -17.75 10.63 4.51
C LEU A 126 -19.01 10.72 5.39
N ARG A 127 -19.00 11.57 6.43
CA ARG A 127 -20.15 11.82 7.33
C ARG A 127 -21.32 12.53 6.65
N HIS A 128 -21.11 13.12 5.47
CA HIS A 128 -22.12 13.87 4.71
C HIS A 128 -22.60 13.15 3.44
N LEU A 129 -22.24 11.87 3.25
CA LEU A 129 -22.78 10.99 2.20
C LEU A 129 -24.17 10.46 2.57
#